data_AF-A0A7T3ZZD6-F1
#
_entry.id   AF-A0A7T3ZZD6-F1
#
_cell.length_a   1.000
_cell.length_b   1.000
_cell.length_c   1.000
_cell.angle_alpha   90.00
_cell.angle_beta   90.00
_cell.angle_gamma   90.00
#
_symmetry.space_group_name_H-M   'P 1'
#
loop_
_entity.id
_entity.type
_entity.pdbx_description
1 polymer ?
#
loop_
_entity_poly.entity_id
_entity_poly.type
_entity_poly.pdbx_seq_one_letter_code
_entity_poly.pdbx_strand_id
1 'polypeptide(L)'
;MTTSPESQNFPDPNPDPNPAADTPPNDGYRNPVDSTRSLLTELGKGVFWVVLLRGILAIVFGILVFAAPDAVALVIGIWIGAWLFVDGILTIVNANTARKAGLSWGWELTAGIIYIIVGLLIFIAPLAFAMLSGVLVLWFMAFGMLLRGIFSLASKAYRGWSKLLGVIDIIFAIILMIVVFTSPAAAVTALLWVIGVYAILFGIFLIVMAFMARSQAKRVMQG
;
A
#
# COMPACT_ATOMS: atom_id res chain seq x y z
N MET A 1 -5.01 -101.78 -7.30
CA MET A 1 -4.40 -100.63 -7.99
C MET A 1 -5.49 -99.87 -8.73
N THR A 2 -5.89 -98.70 -8.23
CA THR A 2 -6.49 -97.58 -8.98
C THR A 2 -6.43 -96.35 -8.07
N THR A 3 -5.40 -95.52 -8.22
CA THR A 3 -5.28 -94.23 -7.55
C THR A 3 -6.06 -93.18 -8.35
N SER A 4 -7.07 -92.56 -7.74
CA SER A 4 -7.77 -91.39 -8.30
C SER A 4 -6.90 -90.13 -8.13
N PRO A 5 -6.77 -89.27 -9.16
CA PRO A 5 -5.92 -88.09 -9.09
C PRO A 5 -6.57 -86.95 -8.28
N GLU A 6 -5.76 -86.34 -7.43
CA GLU A 6 -6.07 -85.20 -6.56
C GLU A 6 -6.32 -83.94 -7.40
N SER A 7 -7.54 -83.39 -7.33
CA SER A 7 -7.91 -82.15 -8.02
C SER A 7 -7.27 -80.95 -7.32
N GLN A 8 -6.20 -80.42 -7.91
CA GLN A 8 -5.56 -79.19 -7.45
C GLN A 8 -6.55 -78.02 -7.58
N ASN A 9 -6.88 -77.41 -6.43
CA ASN A 9 -7.81 -76.29 -6.31
C ASN A 9 -7.10 -75.01 -6.77
N PHE A 10 -7.41 -74.54 -7.98
CA PHE A 10 -6.83 -73.31 -8.52
C PHE A 10 -7.52 -72.08 -7.91
N PRO A 11 -6.78 -71.08 -7.40
CA PRO A 11 -7.37 -69.84 -6.92
C PRO A 11 -8.19 -69.15 -8.00
N ASP A 12 -9.38 -68.67 -7.63
CA ASP A 12 -10.27 -67.92 -8.52
C ASP A 12 -9.54 -66.67 -9.04
N PRO A 13 -9.38 -66.49 -10.36
CA PRO A 13 -8.63 -65.36 -10.91
C PRO A 13 -9.25 -63.99 -10.63
N ASN A 14 -10.52 -63.93 -10.20
CA ASN A 14 -11.22 -62.66 -10.05
C ASN A 14 -12.17 -62.64 -8.83
N PRO A 15 -11.65 -62.42 -7.60
CA PRO A 15 -12.48 -62.29 -6.42
C PRO A 15 -13.41 -61.08 -6.51
N ASP A 16 -14.64 -61.21 -5.98
CA ASP A 16 -15.63 -60.12 -5.95
C ASP A 16 -15.04 -58.84 -5.32
N PRO A 17 -15.30 -57.64 -5.88
CA PRO A 17 -14.79 -56.38 -5.34
C PRO A 17 -15.22 -56.20 -3.88
N ASN A 18 -14.25 -56.04 -2.97
CA ASN A 18 -14.50 -55.85 -1.56
C ASN A 18 -14.79 -54.36 -1.28
N PRO A 19 -16.03 -53.97 -0.91
CA PRO A 19 -16.39 -52.56 -0.72
C PRO A 19 -15.56 -51.82 0.34
N ALA A 20 -14.94 -52.56 1.28
CA ALA A 20 -14.06 -52.01 2.30
C ALA A 20 -12.58 -51.93 1.87
N ALA A 21 -12.17 -52.67 0.83
CA ALA A 21 -10.84 -52.52 0.23
C ALA A 21 -10.79 -51.32 -0.74
N ASP A 22 -11.95 -50.92 -1.25
CA ASP A 22 -12.10 -49.84 -2.23
C ASP A 22 -12.22 -48.46 -1.55
N THR A 23 -12.41 -48.40 -0.23
CA THR A 23 -12.25 -47.16 0.52
C THR A 23 -10.75 -46.87 0.66
N PRO A 24 -10.22 -45.81 0.02
CA PRO A 24 -8.80 -45.50 0.11
C PRO A 24 -8.41 -45.37 1.60
N PRO A 25 -7.24 -45.90 2.00
CA PRO A 25 -6.74 -45.77 3.36
C PRO A 25 -6.80 -44.30 3.79
N ASN A 26 -7.23 -44.00 5.01
CA ASN A 26 -7.12 -42.64 5.56
C ASN A 26 -5.65 -42.35 5.89
N ASP A 27 -4.83 -42.16 4.87
CA ASP A 27 -3.37 -42.06 4.89
C ASP A 27 -2.87 -40.61 5.12
N GLY A 28 -3.76 -39.70 5.51
CA GLY A 28 -3.39 -38.33 5.85
C GLY A 28 -2.90 -37.50 4.65
N TYR A 29 -3.01 -38.03 3.42
CA TYR A 29 -2.75 -37.30 2.19
C TYR A 29 -3.86 -36.26 1.99
N ARG A 30 -3.72 -35.09 2.62
CA ARG A 30 -4.59 -33.95 2.38
C ARG A 30 -4.53 -33.62 0.89
N ASN A 31 -5.65 -33.78 0.19
CA ASN A 31 -5.74 -33.43 -1.22
C ASN A 31 -5.14 -32.02 -1.45
N PRO A 32 -4.23 -31.85 -2.43
CA PRO A 32 -3.61 -30.55 -2.72
C PRO A 32 -4.63 -29.44 -2.95
N VAL A 33 -5.80 -29.80 -3.50
CA VAL A 33 -6.93 -28.90 -3.76
C VAL A 33 -7.55 -28.38 -2.46
N ASP A 34 -7.68 -29.21 -1.43
CA ASP A 34 -8.28 -28.82 -0.16
C ASP A 34 -7.33 -27.93 0.66
N SER A 35 -6.03 -28.21 0.60
CA SER A 35 -4.99 -27.35 1.18
C SER A 35 -4.95 -25.98 0.49
N THR A 36 -5.13 -25.94 -0.83
CA THR A 36 -5.18 -24.68 -1.58
C THR A 36 -6.44 -23.89 -1.21
N ARG A 37 -7.60 -24.53 -1.08
CA ARG A 37 -8.85 -23.90 -0.64
C ARG A 37 -8.76 -23.31 0.77
N SER A 38 -8.14 -24.03 1.72
CA SER A 38 -7.94 -23.53 3.08
C SER A 38 -7.01 -22.31 3.09
N LEU A 39 -5.92 -22.34 2.33
CA LEU A 39 -5.00 -21.20 2.19
C LEU A 39 -5.67 -19.99 1.54
N LEU A 40 -6.43 -20.18 0.45
CA LEU A 40 -7.18 -19.10 -0.19
C LEU A 40 -8.21 -18.48 0.76
N THR A 41 -8.84 -19.29 1.60
CA THR A 41 -9.80 -18.83 2.61
C THR A 41 -9.12 -18.04 3.72
N GLU A 42 -7.96 -18.48 4.20
CA GLU A 42 -7.16 -17.76 5.19
C GLU A 42 -6.61 -16.44 4.63
N LEU A 43 -6.05 -16.45 3.43
CA LEU A 43 -5.56 -15.25 2.73
C LEU A 43 -6.70 -14.26 2.46
N GLY A 44 -7.87 -14.74 2.00
CA GLY A 44 -9.05 -13.90 1.77
C GLY A 44 -9.59 -13.25 3.03
N LYS A 45 -9.58 -13.96 4.17
CA LYS A 45 -9.94 -13.39 5.49
C LYS A 45 -8.92 -12.35 5.95
N GLY A 46 -7.63 -12.62 5.79
CA GLY A 46 -6.57 -11.68 6.14
C GLY A 46 -6.66 -10.39 5.32
N VAL A 47 -6.81 -10.50 4.00
CA VAL A 47 -6.96 -9.35 3.09
C VAL A 47 -8.23 -8.56 3.44
N PHE A 48 -9.36 -9.21 3.71
CA PHE A 48 -10.60 -8.54 4.11
C PHE A 48 -10.40 -7.67 5.36
N TRP A 49 -9.83 -8.23 6.42
CA TRP A 49 -9.60 -7.49 7.67
C TRP A 49 -8.64 -6.32 7.49
N VAL A 50 -7.55 -6.51 6.73
CA VAL A 50 -6.58 -5.45 6.47
C VAL A 50 -7.21 -4.31 5.66
N VAL A 51 -8.01 -4.62 4.63
CA VAL A 51 -8.66 -3.60 3.79
C VAL A 51 -9.72 -2.84 4.59
N LEU A 52 -10.55 -3.54 5.39
CA LEU A 52 -11.57 -2.92 6.22
C LEU A 52 -10.95 -1.98 7.26
N LEU A 53 -9.90 -2.44 7.96
CA LEU A 53 -9.20 -1.64 8.96
C LEU A 53 -8.56 -0.40 8.32
N ARG A 54 -7.91 -0.55 7.15
CA ARG A 54 -7.37 0.59 6.38
C ARG A 54 -8.45 1.60 6.01
N GLY A 55 -9.63 1.14 5.59
CA GLY A 55 -10.76 2.02 5.26
C GLY A 55 -11.24 2.83 6.47
N ILE A 56 -11.42 2.17 7.63
CA ILE A 56 -11.80 2.84 8.88
C ILE A 56 -10.74 3.86 9.31
N LEU A 57 -9.45 3.47 9.30
CA LEU A 57 -8.35 4.37 9.63
C LEU A 57 -8.29 5.57 8.69
N ALA A 58 -8.53 5.39 7.39
CA ALA A 58 -8.54 6.49 6.42
C ALA A 58 -9.67 7.50 6.69
N ILE A 59 -10.86 7.04 7.06
CA ILE A 59 -11.97 7.92 7.45
C ILE A 59 -11.62 8.69 8.73
N VAL A 60 -11.14 8.00 9.77
CA VAL A 60 -10.74 8.64 11.03
C VAL A 60 -9.65 9.68 10.78
N PHE A 61 -8.65 9.34 9.98
CA PHE A 61 -7.59 10.27 9.60
C PHE A 61 -8.14 11.49 8.86
N GLY A 62 -9.03 11.30 7.88
CA GLY A 62 -9.67 12.40 7.17
C GLY A 62 -10.45 13.33 8.10
N ILE A 63 -11.20 12.77 9.07
CA ILE A 63 -11.91 13.55 10.10
C ILE A 63 -10.92 14.32 10.98
N LEU A 64 -9.82 13.70 11.41
CA LEU A 64 -8.81 14.35 12.24
C LEU A 64 -8.14 15.53 11.53
N VAL A 65 -7.85 15.40 10.23
CA VAL A 65 -7.29 16.49 9.41
C VAL A 65 -8.22 17.71 9.41
N PHE A 66 -9.54 17.51 9.37
CA PHE A 66 -10.52 18.61 9.45
C PHE A 66 -10.69 19.17 10.86
N ALA A 67 -10.75 18.29 11.87
CA ALA A 67 -11.04 18.68 13.23
C ALA A 67 -9.86 19.39 13.91
N ALA A 68 -8.62 18.96 13.62
CA ALA A 68 -7.42 19.45 14.27
C ALA A 68 -6.20 19.37 13.31
N PRO A 69 -6.13 20.20 12.26
CA PRO A 69 -5.04 20.19 11.30
C PRO A 69 -3.67 20.42 11.96
N ASP A 70 -3.61 21.30 12.97
CA ASP A 70 -2.38 21.60 13.71
C ASP A 70 -1.88 20.39 14.49
N ALA A 71 -2.77 19.63 15.11
CA ALA A 71 -2.41 18.42 15.85
C ALA A 71 -1.87 17.33 14.92
N VAL A 72 -2.49 17.15 13.75
CA VAL A 72 -1.99 16.21 12.73
C VAL A 72 -0.61 16.63 12.24
N ALA A 73 -0.41 17.92 11.94
CA ALA A 73 0.88 18.46 11.53
C ALA A 73 1.96 18.27 12.61
N LEU A 74 1.63 18.49 13.88
CA LEU A 74 2.52 18.26 15.02
C LEU A 74 2.97 16.80 15.11
N VAL A 75 2.01 15.87 15.10
CA VAL A 75 2.31 14.44 15.18
C VAL A 75 3.20 14.02 14.01
N ILE A 76 2.83 14.38 12.78
CA ILE A 76 3.62 14.06 11.58
C ILE A 76 5.03 14.65 11.67
N GLY A 77 5.15 15.92 12.08
CA GLY A 77 6.45 16.58 12.24
C GLY A 77 7.35 15.86 13.24
N ILE A 78 6.83 15.53 14.43
CA ILE A 78 7.58 14.78 15.46
C ILE A 78 8.01 13.42 14.94
N TRP A 79 7.11 12.68 14.30
CA TRP A 79 7.41 11.36 13.73
C TRP A 79 8.50 11.44 12.66
N ILE A 80 8.42 12.42 11.74
CA ILE A 80 9.43 12.63 10.69
C ILE A 80 10.76 13.05 11.30
N GLY A 81 10.76 13.96 12.27
CA GLY A 81 11.97 14.42 12.96
C GLY A 81 12.69 13.27 13.68
N ALA A 82 11.93 12.43 14.39
CA ALA A 82 12.46 11.25 15.05
C ALA A 82 13.02 10.23 14.04
N TRP A 83 12.31 9.99 12.94
CA TRP A 83 12.77 9.11 11.87
C TRP A 83 14.09 9.60 11.26
N LEU A 84 14.19 10.87 10.89
CA LEU A 84 15.40 11.49 10.34
C LEU A 84 16.57 11.45 11.31
N PHE A 85 16.31 11.61 12.61
CA PHE A 85 17.35 11.48 13.62
C PHE A 85 17.93 10.06 13.66
N VAL A 86 17.06 9.04 13.67
CA VAL A 86 17.50 7.63 13.62
C VAL A 86 18.22 7.32 12.32
N ASP A 87 17.68 7.76 11.18
CA ASP A 87 18.28 7.56 9.86
C ASP A 87 19.67 8.24 9.75
N GLY A 88 19.82 9.42 10.34
CA GLY A 88 21.09 10.11 10.43
C GLY A 88 22.13 9.33 11.23
N ILE A 89 21.76 8.76 12.38
CA ILE A 89 22.66 7.89 13.16
C ILE A 89 23.07 6.67 12.34
N LEU A 90 22.11 5.99 11.70
CA LEU A 90 22.38 4.81 10.88
C LEU A 90 23.31 5.15 9.71
N THR A 91 23.10 6.30 9.06
CA THR A 91 23.95 6.77 7.97
C THR A 91 25.38 7.06 8.43
N ILE A 92 25.57 7.64 9.63
CA ILE A 92 26.91 7.85 10.21
C ILE A 92 27.60 6.50 10.50
N VAL A 93 26.86 5.53 11.04
CA VAL A 93 27.38 4.17 11.27
C VAL A 93 27.79 3.52 9.94
N ASN A 94 26.98 3.69 8.89
CA ASN A 94 27.29 3.21 7.56
C ASN A 94 28.53 3.90 6.97
N ALA A 95 28.71 5.21 7.18
CA ALA A 95 29.91 5.93 6.77
C ALA A 95 31.18 5.35 7.41
N ASN A 96 31.12 4.97 8.68
CA ASN A 96 32.25 4.32 9.35
C ASN A 96 32.55 2.93 8.77
N THR A 97 31.52 2.18 8.39
CA THR A 97 31.67 0.88 7.72
C THR A 97 32.26 1.05 6.31
N ALA A 98 31.77 2.03 5.54
CA ALA A 98 32.29 2.37 4.21
C ALA A 98 33.75 2.80 4.25
N ARG A 99 34.14 3.57 5.28
CA ARG A 99 35.54 3.95 5.54
C ARG A 99 36.43 2.71 5.73
N LYS A 100 35.97 1.71 6.49
CA LYS A 100 36.70 0.45 6.70
C LYS A 100 36.82 -0.39 5.43
N ALA A 101 35.85 -0.28 4.52
CA ALA A 101 35.83 -0.97 3.24
C ALA A 101 36.60 -0.23 2.11
N GLY A 102 37.20 0.92 2.40
CA GLY A 102 37.94 1.73 1.42
C GLY A 102 37.06 2.45 0.38
N LEU A 103 35.76 2.58 0.64
CA LEU A 103 34.80 3.28 -0.22
C LEU A 103 34.74 4.77 0.13
N SER A 104 34.08 5.57 -0.73
CA SER A 104 33.72 6.94 -0.40
C SER A 104 32.85 6.95 0.86
N TRP A 105 33.29 7.69 1.89
CA TRP A 105 32.60 7.78 3.18
C TRP A 105 32.25 9.23 3.57
N GLY A 106 32.90 10.20 2.94
CA GLY A 106 32.75 11.61 3.30
C GLY A 106 31.36 12.16 2.98
N TRP A 107 30.74 11.67 1.90
CA TRP A 107 29.38 12.06 1.53
C TRP A 107 28.34 11.48 2.50
N GLU A 108 28.53 10.23 2.89
CA GLU A 108 27.67 9.51 3.83
C GLU A 108 27.74 10.14 5.23
N LEU A 109 28.94 10.48 5.71
CA LEU A 109 29.09 11.17 6.98
C LEU A 109 28.37 12.53 6.96
N THR A 110 28.57 13.29 5.88
CA THR A 110 27.94 14.61 5.73
C THR A 110 26.43 14.49 5.67
N ALA A 111 25.90 13.55 4.89
CA ALA A 111 24.47 13.26 4.82
C ALA A 111 23.90 12.89 6.18
N GLY A 112 24.57 12.00 6.94
CA GLY A 112 24.18 11.62 8.29
C GLY A 112 24.09 12.80 9.27
N ILE A 113 25.07 13.71 9.22
CA ILE A 113 25.06 14.95 10.02
C ILE A 113 23.88 15.84 9.61
N ILE A 114 23.64 16.01 8.31
CA ILE A 114 22.51 16.79 7.80
C ILE A 114 21.18 16.19 8.28
N TYR A 115 21.01 14.87 8.22
CA TYR A 115 19.81 14.19 8.70
C TYR A 115 19.54 14.45 10.18
N ILE A 116 20.57 14.40 11.03
CA ILE A 116 20.44 14.72 12.47
C ILE A 116 20.03 16.18 12.67
N ILE A 117 20.69 17.12 12.00
CA ILE A 117 20.40 18.56 12.13
C ILE A 117 18.97 18.84 11.67
N VAL A 118 18.59 18.36 10.48
CA VAL A 118 17.24 18.56 9.94
C VAL A 118 16.20 17.90 10.83
N GLY A 119 16.42 16.67 11.28
CA GLY A 119 15.53 15.97 12.21
C GLY A 119 15.30 16.76 13.50
N LEU A 120 16.35 17.35 14.07
CA LEU A 120 16.27 18.19 15.26
C LEU A 120 15.52 19.50 14.99
N LEU A 121 15.77 20.17 13.86
CA LEU A 121 15.05 21.39 13.48
C LEU A 121 13.55 21.14 13.34
N ILE A 122 13.17 20.01 12.75
CA ILE A 122 11.76 19.60 12.62
C ILE A 122 11.15 19.33 14.00
N PHE A 123 11.90 18.70 14.91
CA PHE A 123 11.41 18.43 16.26
C PHE A 123 11.15 19.71 17.06
N ILE A 124 11.98 20.74 16.87
CA ILE A 124 11.84 22.05 17.52
C ILE A 124 10.65 22.84 16.94
N ALA A 125 10.50 22.84 15.61
CA ALA A 125 9.50 23.63 14.92
C ALA A 125 8.65 22.80 13.92
N PRO A 126 7.87 21.82 14.42
CA PRO A 126 7.13 20.88 13.56
C PRO A 126 6.08 21.58 12.69
N LEU A 127 5.38 22.60 13.21
CA LEU A 127 4.41 23.38 12.44
C LEU A 127 5.07 24.17 11.31
N ALA A 128 6.22 24.79 11.56
CA ALA A 128 6.95 25.54 10.53
C ALA A 128 7.43 24.60 9.42
N PHE A 129 7.90 23.40 9.77
CA PHE A 129 8.25 22.38 8.81
C PHE A 129 7.04 21.89 7.99
N ALA A 130 5.91 21.59 8.63
CA ALA A 130 4.68 21.20 7.94
C ALA A 130 4.21 22.28 6.96
N MET A 131 4.31 23.55 7.36
CA MET A 131 3.97 24.69 6.53
C MET A 131 4.92 24.82 5.32
N LEU A 132 6.23 24.79 5.55
CA LEU A 132 7.24 24.92 4.50
C LEU A 132 7.16 23.76 3.51
N SER A 133 7.06 22.53 4.01
CA SER A 133 6.90 21.33 3.18
C SER A 133 5.58 21.33 2.42
N GLY A 134 4.48 21.78 3.03
CA GLY A 134 3.19 21.96 2.35
C GLY A 134 3.28 22.93 1.16
N VAL A 135 3.95 24.07 1.35
CA VAL A 135 4.22 25.03 0.26
C VAL A 135 5.09 24.42 -0.83
N LEU A 136 6.14 23.67 -0.48
CA LEU A 136 6.98 22.98 -1.45
C LEU A 136 6.20 21.93 -2.25
N VAL A 137 5.38 21.11 -1.60
CA VAL A 137 4.50 20.12 -2.25
C VAL A 137 3.57 20.81 -3.24
N LEU A 138 2.96 21.92 -2.84
CA LEU A 138 2.10 22.73 -3.70
C LEU A 138 2.84 23.27 -4.92
N TRP A 139 4.09 23.69 -4.75
CA TRP A 139 4.94 24.12 -5.87
C TRP A 139 5.21 23.00 -6.87
N PHE A 140 5.65 21.83 -6.40
CA PHE A 140 5.88 20.68 -7.27
C PHE A 140 4.59 20.20 -7.94
N MET A 141 3.47 20.26 -7.22
CA MET A 141 2.14 19.94 -7.76
C MET A 141 1.74 20.91 -8.87
N ALA A 142 1.84 22.22 -8.66
CA ALA A 142 1.57 23.22 -9.69
C ALA A 142 2.46 23.01 -10.92
N PHE A 143 3.77 22.85 -10.73
CA PHE A 143 4.69 22.64 -11.84
C PHE A 143 4.40 21.34 -12.60
N GLY A 144 4.09 20.25 -11.88
CA GLY A 144 3.69 18.97 -12.46
C GLY A 144 2.39 19.06 -13.25
N MET A 145 1.37 19.75 -12.73
CA MET A 145 0.11 19.99 -13.43
C MET A 145 0.30 20.85 -14.67
N LEU A 146 1.12 21.91 -14.57
CA LEU A 146 1.45 22.76 -15.71
C LEU A 146 2.14 21.98 -16.83
N LEU A 147 3.18 21.20 -16.48
CA LEU A 147 3.88 20.34 -17.45
C LEU A 147 2.93 19.31 -18.06
N ARG A 148 2.17 18.58 -17.23
CA ARG A 148 1.19 17.58 -17.70
C ARG A 148 0.19 18.21 -18.66
N GLY A 149 -0.30 19.39 -18.35
CA GLY A 149 -1.22 20.13 -19.20
C GLY A 149 -0.59 20.56 -20.53
N ILE A 150 0.62 21.13 -20.50
CA ILE A 150 1.35 21.52 -21.72
C ILE A 150 1.62 20.29 -22.61
N PHE A 151 2.10 19.18 -22.04
CA PHE A 151 2.32 17.95 -22.77
C PHE A 151 1.01 17.38 -23.33
N SER A 152 -0.10 17.49 -22.59
CA SER A 152 -1.43 17.07 -23.06
C SER A 152 -1.86 17.84 -24.31
N LEU A 153 -1.58 19.15 -24.37
CA LEU A 153 -1.88 19.99 -25.53
C LEU A 153 -0.94 19.74 -26.71
N ALA A 154 0.35 19.53 -26.43
CA ALA A 154 1.40 19.34 -27.44
C ALA A 154 1.35 17.94 -28.10
N SER A 155 0.86 16.92 -27.39
CA SER A 155 0.81 15.56 -27.91
C SER A 155 -0.36 15.36 -28.89
N LYS A 156 -0.05 14.68 -30.00
CA LYS A 156 -1.06 14.21 -30.97
C LYS A 156 -1.79 12.95 -30.51
N ALA A 157 -1.28 12.27 -29.48
CA ALA A 157 -1.86 11.06 -28.91
C ALA A 157 -3.10 11.36 -28.06
N TYR A 158 -3.17 12.55 -27.46
CA TYR A 158 -4.36 13.00 -26.74
C TYR A 158 -5.38 13.59 -27.72
N ARG A 159 -6.61 13.07 -27.71
CA ARG A 159 -7.73 13.57 -28.53
C ARG A 159 -8.95 13.85 -27.66
N GLY A 160 -9.78 14.80 -28.08
CA GLY A 160 -11.04 15.14 -27.43
C GLY A 160 -10.87 15.54 -25.95
N TRP A 161 -11.55 14.80 -25.07
CA TRP A 161 -11.67 15.08 -23.64
C TRP A 161 -10.31 15.22 -22.92
N SER A 162 -9.30 14.45 -23.30
CA SER A 162 -7.98 14.48 -22.65
C SER A 162 -7.27 15.83 -22.82
N LYS A 163 -7.53 16.56 -23.92
CA LYS A 163 -6.98 17.92 -24.12
C LYS A 163 -7.65 18.93 -23.22
N LEU A 164 -8.96 18.81 -23.02
CA LEU A 164 -9.71 19.67 -22.09
C LEU A 164 -9.20 19.50 -20.66
N LEU A 165 -8.94 18.26 -20.24
CA LEU A 165 -8.28 17.97 -18.95
C LEU A 165 -6.90 18.65 -18.87
N GLY A 166 -6.13 18.67 -19.96
CA GLY A 166 -4.86 19.39 -20.01
C GLY A 166 -5.00 20.91 -19.83
N VAL A 167 -6.01 21.53 -20.44
CA VAL A 167 -6.31 22.96 -20.24
C VAL A 167 -6.70 23.23 -18.78
N ILE A 168 -7.53 22.37 -18.19
CA ILE A 168 -7.94 22.46 -16.78
C ILE A 168 -6.71 22.37 -15.86
N ASP A 169 -5.80 21.42 -16.12
CA ASP A 169 -4.55 21.28 -15.36
C ASP A 169 -3.71 22.56 -15.40
N ILE A 170 -3.58 23.20 -16.58
CA ILE A 170 -2.84 24.47 -16.74
C ILE A 170 -3.52 25.58 -15.92
N ILE A 171 -4.84 25.75 -16.05
CA ILE A 171 -5.57 26.80 -15.34
C ILE A 171 -5.44 26.59 -13.83
N PHE A 172 -5.61 25.36 -13.36
CA PHE A 172 -5.50 25.03 -11.95
C PHE A 172 -4.07 25.27 -11.43
N ALA A 173 -3.05 24.90 -12.21
CA ALA A 173 -1.65 25.17 -11.86
C ALA A 173 -1.36 26.68 -11.70
N ILE A 174 -1.87 27.51 -12.61
CA ILE A 174 -1.68 28.97 -12.56
C ILE A 174 -2.37 29.56 -11.33
N ILE A 175 -3.63 29.17 -11.09
CA ILE A 175 -4.38 29.61 -9.90
C ILE A 175 -3.63 29.20 -8.63
N LEU A 176 -3.17 27.95 -8.57
CA LEU A 176 -2.44 27.43 -7.42
C LEU A 176 -1.15 28.21 -7.18
N MET A 177 -0.35 28.51 -8.22
CA MET A 177 0.83 29.37 -8.08
C MET A 177 0.46 30.73 -7.47
N ILE A 178 -0.54 31.42 -8.03
CA ILE A 178 -0.96 32.74 -7.54
C ILE A 178 -1.37 32.68 -6.06
N VAL A 179 -2.14 31.66 -5.67
CA VAL A 179 -2.61 31.49 -4.28
C VAL A 179 -1.44 31.20 -3.35
N VAL A 180 -0.49 30.33 -3.75
CA VAL A 180 0.71 30.03 -2.96
C VAL A 180 1.57 31.28 -2.73
N PHE A 181 1.72 32.14 -3.74
CA PHE A 181 2.49 33.39 -3.62
C PHE A 181 1.80 34.46 -2.78
N THR A 182 0.47 34.58 -2.88
CA THR A 182 -0.29 35.64 -2.19
C THR A 182 -0.64 35.26 -0.76
N SER A 183 -0.97 33.99 -0.51
CA SER A 183 -1.46 33.49 0.77
C SER A 183 -1.04 32.04 0.98
N PRO A 184 0.24 31.77 1.31
CA PRO A 184 0.74 30.40 1.45
C PRO A 184 -0.07 29.60 2.48
N ALA A 185 -0.52 30.24 3.57
CA ALA A 185 -1.33 29.59 4.61
C ALA A 185 -2.70 29.11 4.07
N ALA A 186 -3.36 29.92 3.24
CA ALA A 186 -4.61 29.53 2.61
C ALA A 186 -4.39 28.38 1.61
N ALA A 187 -3.28 28.41 0.87
CA ALA A 187 -2.92 27.36 -0.08
C ALA A 187 -2.73 26.00 0.62
N VAL A 188 -1.95 25.98 1.71
CA VAL A 188 -1.72 24.77 2.52
C VAL A 188 -3.01 24.29 3.17
N THR A 189 -3.84 25.22 3.68
CA THR A 189 -5.14 24.87 4.26
C THR A 189 -6.05 24.23 3.21
N ALA A 190 -6.15 24.80 2.01
CA ALA A 190 -6.93 24.23 0.92
C ALA A 190 -6.45 22.82 0.54
N LEU A 191 -5.12 22.58 0.56
CA LEU A 191 -4.55 21.26 0.35
C LEU A 191 -5.01 20.27 1.43
N LEU A 192 -4.98 20.66 2.70
CA LEU A 192 -5.45 19.81 3.81
C LEU A 192 -6.94 19.43 3.64
N TRP A 193 -7.77 20.37 3.18
CA TRP A 193 -9.17 20.08 2.89
C TRP A 193 -9.32 19.05 1.78
N VAL A 194 -8.59 19.20 0.68
CA VAL A 194 -8.61 18.22 -0.43
C VAL A 194 -8.14 16.84 0.05
N ILE A 195 -7.07 16.78 0.83
CA ILE A 195 -6.55 15.54 1.42
C ILE A 195 -7.59 14.91 2.35
N GLY A 196 -8.24 15.69 3.20
CA GLY A 196 -9.27 15.23 4.13
C GLY A 196 -10.48 14.63 3.40
N VAL A 197 -11.03 15.34 2.40
CA VAL A 197 -12.15 14.83 1.59
C VAL A 197 -11.73 13.54 0.88
N TYR A 198 -10.55 13.53 0.25
CA TYR A 198 -10.04 12.36 -0.44
C TYR A 198 -9.87 11.16 0.50
N ALA A 199 -9.31 11.36 1.70
CA ALA A 199 -9.14 10.30 2.70
C ALA A 199 -10.48 9.69 3.14
N ILE A 200 -11.52 10.51 3.33
CA ILE A 200 -12.86 10.04 3.67
C ILE A 200 -13.47 9.24 2.51
N LEU A 201 -13.46 9.79 1.30
CA LEU A 201 -14.01 9.11 0.12
C LEU A 201 -13.29 7.79 -0.16
N PHE A 202 -11.96 7.80 -0.07
CA PHE A 202 -11.13 6.61 -0.23
C PHE A 202 -11.42 5.57 0.86
N GLY A 203 -11.58 6.01 2.11
CA GLY A 203 -11.94 5.12 3.21
C GLY A 203 -13.31 4.46 3.02
N ILE A 204 -14.33 5.23 2.62
CA ILE A 204 -15.66 4.71 2.26
C ILE A 204 -15.54 3.70 1.12
N PHE A 205 -14.80 4.03 0.07
CA PHE A 205 -14.55 3.15 -1.06
C PHE A 205 -13.91 1.82 -0.64
N LEU A 206 -12.89 1.84 0.22
CA LEU A 206 -12.24 0.63 0.73
C LEU A 206 -13.20 -0.23 1.56
N ILE A 207 -14.03 0.37 2.39
CA ILE A 207 -15.04 -0.35 3.19
C ILE A 207 -16.02 -1.07 2.25
N VAL A 208 -16.55 -0.36 1.24
CA VAL A 208 -17.44 -0.94 0.23
C VAL A 208 -16.76 -2.10 -0.51
N MET A 209 -15.51 -1.91 -0.95
CA MET A 209 -14.73 -2.94 -1.63
C MET A 209 -14.45 -4.16 -0.74
N ALA A 210 -14.16 -3.97 0.55
CA ALA A 210 -13.97 -5.07 1.48
C ALA A 210 -15.23 -5.94 1.58
N PHE A 211 -16.40 -5.32 1.73
CA PHE A 211 -17.67 -6.05 1.75
C PHE A 211 -18.00 -6.70 0.42
N MET A 212 -17.75 -6.01 -0.70
CA MET A 212 -17.99 -6.56 -2.03
C MET A 212 -17.11 -7.78 -2.30
N ALA A 213 -15.81 -7.73 -1.98
CA ALA A 213 -14.88 -8.85 -2.14
C ALA A 213 -15.33 -10.08 -1.32
N ARG A 214 -15.80 -9.88 -0.09
CA ARG A 214 -16.34 -10.96 0.75
C ARG A 214 -17.63 -11.56 0.16
N SER A 215 -18.48 -10.73 -0.45
CA SER A 215 -19.73 -11.20 -1.06
C SER A 215 -19.49 -12.07 -2.30
N GLN A 216 -18.52 -11.69 -3.14
CA GLN A 216 -18.14 -12.43 -4.35
C GLN A 216 -17.52 -13.79 -3.99
N ALA A 217 -16.65 -13.83 -2.98
CA ALA A 217 -16.07 -15.09 -2.48
C ALA A 217 -17.15 -16.07 -2.00
N LYS A 218 -18.20 -15.58 -1.35
CA LYS A 218 -19.31 -16.42 -0.87
C LYS A 218 -20.14 -17.01 -2.02
N ARG A 219 -20.32 -16.26 -3.12
CA ARG A 219 -21.11 -16.71 -4.29
C ARG A 219 -20.42 -17.85 -5.05
N VAL A 220 -19.11 -17.77 -5.23
CA VAL A 220 -18.33 -18.80 -5.94
C VAL A 220 -18.23 -20.11 -5.15
N MET A 221 -18.35 -20.07 -3.82
CA MET A 221 -18.38 -21.28 -2.99
C MET A 221 -19.76 -21.97 -2.94
N GLN A 222 -20.81 -21.32 -3.45
CA GLN A 222 -22.19 -21.80 -3.37
C GLN A 222 -22.78 -22.28 -4.71
N GLY A 223 -22.05 -22.12 -5.81
CA GLY A 223 -22.42 -22.62 -7.15
C GLY A 223 -21.37 -23.60 -7.65
#